data_AF-A0A931QCT5-F1
#
_entry.id   AF-A0A931QCT5-F1
#
_cell.length_a   1.000
_cell.length_b   1.000
_cell.length_c   1.000
_cell.angle_alpha   90.00
_cell.angle_beta   90.00
_cell.angle_gamma   90.00
#
_symmetry.space_group_name_H-M   'P 1'
#
loop_
_entity.id
_entity.type
_entity.pdbx_description
1 polymer ?
#
loop_
_entity_poly.entity_id
_entity_poly.type
_entity_poly.pdbx_seq_one_letter_code
_entity_poly.pdbx_strand_id
1 'polypeptide(L)' 'MRVALDVSAIPDEPAGAGIYVLELVKALDVLPPGSDLDLHLVARNDDGERWHSVAPRATV' A
#
# COMPACT_ATOMS: atom_id res chain seq x y z
N MET A 1 10.69 -11.63 3.76
CA MET A 1 10.36 -11.33 2.34
C MET A 1 10.05 -9.85 2.22
N ARG A 2 10.66 -9.17 1.24
CA ARG A 2 10.38 -7.77 0.93
C ARG A 2 9.52 -7.69 -0.31
N VAL A 3 8.47 -6.87 -0.26
CA VAL A 3 7.57 -6.62 -1.39
C VAL A 3 7.50 -5.13 -1.63
N ALA A 4 7.86 -4.72 -2.85
CA ALA A 4 7.61 -3.38 -3.34
C ALA A 4 6.36 -3.40 -4.22
N LEU A 5 5.40 -2.52 -3.95
CA LEU A 5 4.20 -2.33 -4.77
C LEU A 5 4.16 -0.91 -5.29
N ASP A 6 4.15 -0.77 -6.62
CA ASP A 6 3.95 0.54 -7.25
C ASP A 6 2.48 0.93 -7.19
N VAL A 7 2.22 2.02 -6.47
CA VAL A 7 0.89 2.59 -6.27
C VAL A 7 0.79 4.01 -6.84
N SER A 8 1.82 4.46 -7.58
CA SER A 8 1.96 5.83 -8.08
C SER A 8 0.86 6.25 -9.05
N ALA A 9 0.23 5.29 -9.74
CA ALA A 9 -0.86 5.52 -10.69
C ALA A 9 -2.26 5.45 -10.04
N ILE A 10 -2.37 5.19 -8.73
CA ILE A 10 -3.66 5.05 -8.04
C ILE A 10 -4.16 6.43 -7.60
N PRO A 11 -5.26 6.96 -8.18
CA PRO A 11 -5.81 8.26 -7.79
C PRO A 11 -6.43 8.22 -6.39
N ASP A 12 -6.81 9.39 -5.87
CA ASP A 12 -7.43 9.52 -4.54
C ASP A 12 -8.79 8.83 -4.44
N GLU A 13 -9.49 8.75 -5.58
CA GLU A 13 -10.74 8.00 -5.75
C GLU A 13 -10.49 6.82 -6.71
N PRO A 14 -10.09 5.64 -6.20
CA PRO A 14 -9.75 4.51 -7.04
C PRO A 14 -10.98 3.95 -7.76
N ALA A 15 -10.80 3.62 -9.03
CA ALA A 15 -11.78 2.91 -9.84
C ALA A 15 -11.12 1.78 -10.63
N GLY A 16 -11.94 0.82 -11.07
CA GLY A 16 -11.46 -0.31 -11.87
C GLY A 16 -10.30 -1.05 -11.20
N ALA A 17 -9.17 -1.15 -11.90
CA ALA A 17 -7.99 -1.85 -11.40
C ALA A 17 -7.44 -1.29 -10.07
N GLY A 18 -7.59 0.01 -9.81
CA GLY A 18 -7.09 0.65 -8.59
C GLY A 18 -7.78 0.15 -7.31
N ILE A 19 -9.02 -0.35 -7.43
CA ILE A 19 -9.74 -0.95 -6.30
C ILE A 19 -9.00 -2.22 -5.83
N TYR A 20 -8.56 -3.07 -6.76
CA TYR A 20 -7.87 -4.31 -6.40
C TYR A 20 -6.49 -4.03 -5.78
N VAL A 21 -5.79 -3.01 -6.26
CA VAL A 21 -4.51 -2.58 -5.66
C VAL A 21 -4.73 -2.08 -4.24
N LEU A 22 -5.77 -1.27 -4.01
CA LEU A 22 -6.12 -0.79 -2.68
C LEU A 22 -6.42 -1.93 -1.71
N GLU A 23 -7.24 -2.90 -2.13
CA GLU A 23 -7.59 -4.05 -1.29
C GLU A 23 -6.40 -4.98 -1.05
N LEU A 24 -5.50 -5.13 -2.04
CA LEU A 24 -4.25 -5.87 -1.86
C LEU A 24 -3.35 -5.21 -0.82
N VAL A 25 -3.16 -3.89 -0.89
CA VAL A 25 -2.38 -3.13 0.11
C VAL A 25 -2.92 -3.36 1.51
N LYS A 26 -4.24 -3.20 1.70
CA LYS A 26 -4.89 -3.43 3.01
C LYS A 26 -4.68 -4.86 3.50
N ALA A 27 -4.87 -5.86 2.62
CA ALA A 27 -4.73 -7.27 2.98
C ALA A 27 -3.30 -7.62 3.41
N LEU A 28 -2.29 -7.03 2.76
CA LEU A 28 -0.89 -7.23 3.11
C LEU A 28 -0.51 -6.53 4.43
N ASP A 29 -1.03 -5.33 4.68
CA ASP A 29 -0.77 -4.56 5.90
C ASP A 29 -1.31 -5.24 7.17
N VAL A 30 -2.46 -5.92 7.08
CA VAL A 30 -3.08 -6.61 8.23
C VAL A 30 -2.51 -8.01 8.51
N LEU A 31 -1.52 -8.48 7.73
CA LEU A 31 -0.90 -9.78 8.01
C LEU A 31 -0.29 -9.82 9.41
N PRO A 32 -0.34 -10.96 10.13
CA PRO A 32 0.06 -11.04 11.53
C PRO A 32 1.45 -10.43 11.79
N PRO A 33 1.64 -9.70 12.92
CA PRO A 33 2.96 -9.33 13.40
C PRO A 33 3.86 -10.58 13.50
N GLY A 34 5.06 -10.53 12.93
CA GLY A 34 5.95 -11.70 12.82
C GLY A 34 5.81 -12.49 11.52
N SER A 35 4.90 -12.10 10.62
CA SER A 35 5.06 -12.43 9.21
C SER A 35 6.37 -11.85 8.71
N ASP A 36 7.12 -12.62 7.94
CA ASP A 36 8.33 -12.16 7.26
C ASP A 36 7.92 -11.33 6.03
N LEU A 37 7.08 -10.31 6.21
CA LEU A 37 6.68 -9.38 5.15
C LEU A 37 7.04 -7.96 5.56
N ASP A 38 7.86 -7.33 4.72
CA ASP A 38 8.21 -5.93 4.78
C ASP A 38 7.67 -5.27 3.49
N LEU A 39 6.61 -4.47 3.63
CA LEU A 39 5.84 -3.88 2.54
C LEU A 39 6.29 -2.43 2.28
N HIS A 40 6.73 -2.17 1.06
CA HIS A 40 7.15 -0.87 0.56
C HIS A 40 6.20 -0.41 -0.55
N LEU A 41 5.60 0.77 -0.40
CA LEU A 41 4.70 1.36 -1.39
C LEU A 41 5.47 2.43 -2.16
N VAL A 42 5.63 2.26 -3.47
CA VAL A 42 6.22 3.29 -4.33
C VAL A 42 5.09 4.22 -4.76
N ALA A 43 4.97 5.35 -4.07
CA ALA A 43 3.92 6.34 -4.29
C ALA A 43 4.43 7.59 -5.05
N ARG A 44 3.50 8.49 -5.39
CA ARG A 44 3.86 9.84 -5.86
C ARG A 44 4.50 10.64 -4.73
N ASN A 45 5.22 11.70 -5.06
CA ASN A 45 5.64 12.69 -4.07
C ASN A 45 4.41 13.23 -3.33
N ASP A 46 4.55 13.44 -2.01
CA ASP A 46 3.51 13.97 -1.12
C ASP A 46 2.28 13.06 -0.86
N ASP A 47 2.21 11.85 -1.43
CA ASP A 47 1.12 10.88 -1.17
C ASP A 47 1.30 10.10 0.16
N GLY A 48 2.36 10.36 0.92
CA GLY A 48 2.73 9.56 2.10
C GLY A 48 1.65 9.49 3.16
N GLU A 49 1.02 10.63 3.49
CA GLU A 49 -0.05 10.68 4.51
C GLU A 49 -1.27 9.87 4.08
N ARG A 50 -1.64 9.96 2.79
CA ARG A 50 -2.75 9.19 2.21
C ARG A 50 -2.49 7.69 2.36
N TRP A 51 -1.31 7.21 2.00
CA TRP A 51 -0.98 5.78 2.10
C TRP A 51 -0.78 5.30 3.52
N HIS A 52 -0.28 6.14 4.43
CA HIS A 52 -0.22 5.81 5.85
C HIS A 52 -1.61 5.60 6.47
N SER A 53 -2.64 6.29 5.96
CA SER A 53 -4.02 6.05 6.40
C SER A 53 -4.60 4.70 5.92
N VAL A 54 -4.06 4.14 4.84
CA VAL A 54 -4.51 2.89 4.21
C VAL A 54 -3.73 1.67 4.74
N ALA A 55 -2.41 1.82 4.87
CA ALA A 55 -1.49 0.79 5.34
C ALA A 55 -0.49 1.39 6.35
N PRO A 56 -0.89 1.50 7.63
CA PRO A 56 -0.08 2.15 8.66
C PRO A 56 1.26 1.46 8.94
N ARG A 57 1.43 0.19 8.54
CA ARG A 57 2.65 -0.59 8.77
C ARG A 57 3.55 -0.64 7.54
N ALA A 58 3.09 -0.15 6.39
CA ALA A 58 3.90 -0.06 5.19
C ALA A 58 4.88 1.12 5.28
N THR A 59 6.02 0.97 4.60
CA THR A 59 6.90 2.10 4.28
C THR A 59 6.46 2.71 2.95
N VAL A 60 6.45 4.04 2.84
CA VAL A 60 6.07 4.78 1.62
C VAL A 60 7.22 5.66 1.17
#